data_AF-A0A2S7D367-F1
#
_entry.id   AF-A0A2S7D367-F1
#
_cell.length_a   1.000
_cell.length_b   1.000
_cell.length_c   1.000
_cell.angle_alpha   90.00
_cell.angle_beta   90.00
_cell.angle_gamma   90.00
#
_symmetry.space_group_name_H-M   'P 1'
#
loop_
_entity.id
_entity.type
_entity.pdbx_description
1 polymer ?
#
loop_
_entity_poly.entity_id
_entity_poly.type
_entity_poly.pdbx_seq_one_letter_code
_entity_poly.pdbx_strand_id
1 'polypeptide(L)'
;MAYDIQARPQFYARVAGALYLAVIVLGGLAEGYVANALVVPGDAQATLHAIVQHAQLWTLGLAANLVVPLIAVVQLWIEYMLLRPAGRGLALLFVLLNTASLAVEAVSKLFQLMVLPLASGSTSAADPAHGFSLAALALLGHEIGFNIALLFFGAACLVSGTLIWRSRYLPRFVGGLMVLAGLSYLVASFAELLAPAFAKLINPGILLPVLVGETTFCLWLLIRGVDRRQWDARAALM
;
A
#
# COMPACT_ATOMS: atom_id res chain seq x y z
N MET A 1 0.91 -30.82 1.37
CA MET A 1 0.74 -30.08 2.63
C MET A 1 -0.41 -29.11 2.42
N ALA A 2 -1.64 -29.54 2.73
CA ALA A 2 -2.83 -28.70 2.52
C ALA A 2 -2.83 -27.60 3.59
N TYR A 3 -2.59 -26.35 3.18
CA TYR A 3 -2.79 -25.20 4.05
C TYR A 3 -4.28 -25.08 4.33
N ASP A 4 -4.71 -25.70 5.42
CA ASP A 4 -6.13 -25.83 5.73
C ASP A 4 -6.62 -24.58 6.47
N ILE A 5 -6.83 -23.50 5.72
CA ILE A 5 -7.53 -22.32 6.23
C ILE A 5 -8.94 -22.67 6.72
N GLN A 6 -9.53 -23.78 6.23
CA GLN A 6 -10.82 -24.26 6.71
C GLN A 6 -10.71 -24.84 8.13
N ALA A 7 -9.59 -25.49 8.46
CA ALA A 7 -9.33 -25.97 9.82
C ALA A 7 -9.11 -24.82 10.82
N ARG A 8 -8.47 -23.71 10.41
CA ARG A 8 -8.06 -22.62 11.32
C ARG A 8 -8.26 -21.20 10.76
N PRO A 9 -9.48 -20.81 10.33
CA PRO A 9 -9.72 -19.52 9.68
C PRO A 9 -9.38 -18.33 10.58
N GLN A 10 -9.58 -18.48 11.89
CA GLN A 10 -9.27 -17.46 12.88
C GLN A 10 -7.76 -17.18 13.01
N PHE A 11 -6.92 -18.22 12.90
CA PHE A 11 -5.47 -18.05 12.97
C PHE A 11 -4.99 -17.25 11.76
N TYR A 12 -5.42 -17.64 10.56
CA TYR A 12 -5.07 -16.94 9.33
C TYR A 12 -5.59 -15.50 9.31
N ALA A 13 -6.81 -15.24 9.81
CA ALA A 13 -7.31 -13.87 9.94
C ALA A 13 -6.40 -13.01 10.83
N ARG A 14 -5.93 -13.54 11.96
CA ARG A 14 -5.01 -12.81 12.85
C ARG A 14 -3.63 -12.60 12.22
N VAL A 15 -3.12 -13.60 11.51
CA VAL A 15 -1.86 -13.47 10.75
C VAL A 15 -2.02 -12.39 9.68
N ALA A 16 -3.10 -12.38 8.91
CA ALA A 16 -3.37 -11.33 7.93
C ALA A 16 -3.41 -9.94 8.59
N GLY A 17 -4.09 -9.80 9.73
CA GLY A 17 -4.09 -8.54 10.50
C GLY A 17 -2.70 -8.12 10.98
N ALA A 18 -1.85 -9.06 11.41
CA ALA A 18 -0.49 -8.77 11.85
C ALA A 18 0.43 -8.34 10.68
N LEU A 19 0.30 -9.01 9.53
CA LEU A 19 1.02 -8.63 8.31
C LEU A 19 0.56 -7.25 7.82
N TYR A 20 -0.74 -6.97 7.87
CA TYR A 20 -1.29 -5.66 7.52
C TYR A 20 -0.78 -4.57 8.45
N LEU A 21 -0.72 -4.83 9.75
CA LEU A 21 -0.14 -3.87 10.70
C LEU A 21 1.34 -3.61 10.38
N ALA A 22 2.10 -4.64 10.02
CA ALA A 22 3.50 -4.47 9.62
C ALA A 22 3.61 -3.61 8.35
N VAL A 23 2.75 -3.82 7.35
CA VAL A 23 2.69 -2.97 6.15
C VAL A 23 2.39 -1.51 6.50
N ILE A 24 1.38 -1.25 7.33
CA ILE A 24 1.02 0.12 7.75
C ILE A 24 2.17 0.79 8.51
N VAL A 25 2.82 0.08 9.43
CA VAL A 25 3.92 0.64 10.24
C VAL A 25 5.16 0.89 9.39
N LEU A 26 5.57 -0.06 8.54
CA LEU A 26 6.75 0.09 7.68
C LEU A 26 6.53 1.14 6.59
N GLY A 27 5.35 1.14 5.96
CA GLY A 27 4.96 2.16 4.99
C GLY A 27 4.86 3.54 5.64
N GLY A 28 4.25 3.65 6.81
CA GLY A 28 4.18 4.89 7.59
C GLY A 28 5.55 5.40 8.04
N LEU A 29 6.49 4.52 8.36
CA LEU A 29 7.88 4.90 8.63
C LEU A 29 8.54 5.48 7.37
N ALA A 30 8.43 4.81 6.22
CA ALA A 30 9.10 5.22 4.99
C ALA A 30 8.46 6.48 4.36
N GLU A 31 7.15 6.44 4.10
CA GLU A 31 6.43 7.52 3.40
C GLU A 31 5.91 8.60 4.35
N GLY A 32 5.66 8.27 5.62
CA GLY A 32 5.16 9.24 6.61
C GLY A 32 6.28 9.96 7.37
N TYR A 33 7.23 9.21 7.94
CA TYR A 33 8.29 9.77 8.76
C TYR A 33 9.51 10.19 7.93
N VAL A 34 10.09 9.28 7.14
CA VAL A 34 11.30 9.57 6.36
C VAL A 34 11.03 10.61 5.27
N ALA A 35 9.91 10.51 4.55
CA ALA A 35 9.58 11.53 3.55
C ALA A 35 9.34 12.91 4.18
N ASN A 36 8.59 13.02 5.28
CA ASN A 36 8.36 14.29 5.96
C ASN A 36 9.66 14.90 6.56
N ALA A 37 10.61 14.05 6.97
CA ALA A 37 11.90 14.52 7.48
C ALA A 37 12.85 15.02 6.37
N LEU A 38 12.74 14.50 5.15
CA LEU A 38 13.74 14.71 4.08
C LEU A 38 13.23 15.47 2.86
N VAL A 39 11.92 15.46 2.60
CA VAL A 39 11.31 16.09 1.42
C VAL A 39 10.90 17.51 1.76
N VAL A 40 11.48 18.47 1.05
CA VAL A 40 11.13 19.89 1.12
C VAL A 40 10.14 20.20 0.00
N PRO A 41 8.86 20.51 0.32
CA PRO A 41 7.83 20.71 -0.70
C PRO A 41 8.20 21.84 -1.67
N GLY A 42 8.25 21.51 -2.96
CA GLY A 42 8.56 22.48 -4.02
C GLY A 42 10.04 22.81 -4.20
N ASP A 43 10.95 22.21 -3.42
CA ASP A 43 12.39 22.40 -3.55
C ASP A 43 13.12 21.05 -3.66
N ALA A 44 13.30 20.61 -4.90
CA ALA A 44 14.00 19.36 -5.22
C ALA A 44 15.49 19.43 -4.84
N GLN A 45 16.13 20.61 -4.91
CA GLN A 45 17.54 20.74 -4.55
C GLN A 45 17.74 20.58 -3.04
N ALA A 46 16.93 21.26 -2.24
CA ALA A 46 16.96 21.13 -0.79
C ALA A 46 16.62 19.69 -0.35
N THR A 47 15.63 19.06 -0.99
CA THR A 47 15.27 17.65 -0.75
C THR A 47 16.46 16.72 -1.00
N LEU A 48 17.10 16.81 -2.16
CA LEU A 48 18.24 15.95 -2.49
C LEU A 48 19.44 16.20 -1.58
N HIS A 49 19.70 17.45 -1.19
CA HIS A 49 20.72 17.78 -0.20
C HIS A 49 20.44 17.13 1.16
N ALA A 50 19.20 17.20 1.65
CA ALA A 50 18.80 16.54 2.89
C ALA A 50 18.96 15.02 2.81
N ILE A 51 18.60 14.40 1.68
CA ILE A 51 18.78 12.96 1.43
C ILE A 51 20.26 12.56 1.49
N VAL A 52 21.16 13.33 0.86
CA VAL A 52 22.60 13.07 0.90
C VAL A 52 23.17 13.27 2.30
N GLN A 53 22.76 14.33 3.01
CA GLN A 53 23.19 14.60 4.38
C GLN A 53 22.72 13.53 5.37
N HIS A 54 21.52 12.97 5.16
CA HIS A 54 20.91 11.95 6.00
C HIS A 54 20.77 10.59 5.27
N ALA A 55 21.82 10.19 4.54
CA ALA A 55 21.82 8.99 3.70
C ALA A 55 21.44 7.68 4.44
N GLN A 56 21.83 7.56 5.72
CA GLN A 56 21.46 6.41 6.55
C GLN A 56 19.95 6.34 6.80
N LEU A 57 19.31 7.48 7.07
CA LEU A 57 17.87 7.55 7.29
C LEU A 57 17.10 7.21 6.00
N TRP A 58 17.55 7.73 4.86
CA TRP A 58 17.00 7.40 3.54
C TRP A 58 17.12 5.90 3.25
N THR A 59 18.29 5.31 3.49
CA THR A 59 18.53 3.89 3.20
C THR A 59 17.74 2.97 4.13
N LEU A 60 17.59 3.32 5.40
CA LEU A 60 16.72 2.61 6.34
C LEU A 60 15.25 2.68 5.92
N GLY A 61 14.76 3.86 5.54
CA GLY A 61 13.41 4.04 5.01
C GLY A 61 13.17 3.20 3.76
N LEU A 62 14.11 3.23 2.82
CA LEU A 62 14.07 2.44 1.60
C LEU A 62 14.08 0.93 1.86
N ALA A 63 14.93 0.45 2.77
CA ALA A 63 14.98 -0.95 3.15
C ALA A 63 13.65 -1.42 3.76
N ALA A 64 13.04 -0.61 4.63
CA ALA A 64 11.71 -0.88 5.18
C ALA A 64 10.65 -0.96 4.07
N ASN A 65 10.70 -0.01 3.12
CA ASN A 65 9.75 0.08 2.01
C ASN A 65 9.89 -1.09 1.01
N LEU A 66 11.09 -1.64 0.80
CA LEU A 66 11.31 -2.81 -0.06
C LEU A 66 10.73 -4.11 0.52
N VAL A 67 10.64 -4.21 1.85
CA VAL A 67 10.07 -5.39 2.51
C VAL A 67 8.52 -5.37 2.46
N VAL A 68 7.91 -4.19 2.34
CA VAL A 68 6.45 -4.00 2.32
C VAL A 68 5.77 -4.84 1.23
N PRO A 69 6.15 -4.77 -0.07
CA PRO A 69 5.53 -5.58 -1.11
C PRO A 69 5.64 -7.08 -0.86
N LEU A 70 6.75 -7.55 -0.28
CA LEU A 70 6.94 -8.98 0.04
C LEU A 70 5.96 -9.46 1.11
N ILE A 71 5.77 -8.65 2.16
CA ILE A 71 4.77 -8.93 3.19
C ILE A 71 3.36 -8.86 2.60
N ALA A 72 3.09 -7.86 1.77
CA ALA A 72 1.79 -7.63 1.15
C ALA A 72 1.36 -8.80 0.24
N VAL A 73 2.28 -9.47 -0.46
CA VAL A 73 1.96 -10.67 -1.25
C VAL A 73 1.41 -11.79 -0.37
N VAL A 74 2.04 -12.04 0.79
CA VAL A 74 1.57 -13.09 1.72
C VAL A 74 0.23 -12.69 2.33
N GLN A 75 0.08 -11.43 2.72
CA GLN A 75 -1.20 -10.89 3.21
C GLN A 75 -2.32 -11.05 2.18
N LEU A 76 -2.08 -10.65 0.93
CA LEU A 76 -3.03 -10.75 -0.18
C LEU A 76 -3.49 -12.18 -0.40
N TRP A 77 -2.56 -13.14 -0.32
CA TRP A 77 -2.89 -14.56 -0.41
C TRP A 77 -3.86 -14.99 0.70
N ILE A 78 -3.62 -14.58 1.95
CA ILE A 78 -4.51 -14.91 3.07
C ILE A 78 -5.88 -14.24 2.89
N GLU A 79 -5.90 -12.95 2.53
CA GLU A 79 -7.14 -12.21 2.30
C GLU A 79 -7.97 -12.81 1.18
N TYR A 80 -7.35 -13.25 0.09
CA TYR A 80 -8.05 -14.00 -0.96
C TYR A 80 -8.70 -15.27 -0.40
N MET A 81 -7.98 -16.06 0.39
CA MET A 81 -8.50 -17.30 0.96
C MET A 81 -9.64 -17.05 1.96
N LEU A 82 -9.60 -15.91 2.68
CA LEU A 82 -10.66 -15.48 3.58
C LEU A 82 -11.89 -14.99 2.82
N LEU A 83 -11.70 -14.17 1.77
CA LEU A 83 -12.77 -13.47 1.06
C LEU A 83 -13.41 -14.30 -0.07
N ARG A 84 -12.71 -15.30 -0.61
CA ARG A 84 -13.22 -16.14 -1.70
C ARG A 84 -14.63 -16.71 -1.44
N PRO A 85 -15.04 -17.16 -0.22
CA PRO A 85 -16.39 -17.68 0.01
C PRO A 85 -17.51 -16.64 -0.11
N ALA A 86 -17.17 -15.34 -0.11
CA ALA A 86 -18.13 -14.27 -0.36
C ALA A 86 -18.37 -14.00 -1.86
N GLY A 87 -17.54 -14.55 -2.74
CA GLY A 87 -17.70 -14.47 -4.19
C GLY A 87 -16.38 -14.68 -4.93
N ARG A 88 -16.21 -15.84 -5.58
CA ARG A 88 -14.96 -16.23 -6.25
C ARG A 88 -14.52 -15.25 -7.34
N GLY A 89 -15.44 -14.77 -8.18
CA GLY A 89 -15.12 -13.84 -9.28
C GLY A 89 -14.59 -12.49 -8.78
N LEU A 90 -15.26 -11.89 -7.79
CA LEU A 90 -14.81 -10.65 -7.17
C LEU A 90 -13.51 -10.84 -6.38
N ALA A 91 -13.34 -11.97 -5.69
CA ALA A 91 -12.10 -12.26 -4.97
C ALA A 91 -10.91 -12.41 -5.94
N LEU A 92 -11.12 -12.99 -7.13
CA LEU A 92 -10.09 -13.03 -8.17
C LEU A 92 -9.78 -11.63 -8.72
N LEU A 93 -10.80 -10.80 -8.98
CA LEU A 93 -10.60 -9.41 -9.41
C LEU A 93 -9.80 -8.62 -8.37
N PHE A 94 -10.11 -8.79 -7.08
CA PHE A 94 -9.37 -8.18 -5.97
C PHE A 94 -7.88 -8.57 -5.99
N VAL A 95 -7.57 -9.85 -6.20
CA VAL A 95 -6.18 -10.33 -6.29
C VAL A 95 -5.48 -9.78 -7.53
N LEU A 96 -6.15 -9.76 -8.68
CA LEU A 96 -5.56 -9.24 -9.92
C LEU A 96 -5.21 -7.75 -9.80
N LEU A 97 -6.12 -6.95 -9.23
CA LEU A 97 -5.90 -5.52 -8.99
C LEU A 97 -4.76 -5.28 -8.00
N ASN A 98 -4.74 -6.00 -6.87
CA ASN A 98 -3.65 -5.87 -5.89
C ASN A 98 -2.31 -6.34 -6.45
N THR A 99 -2.28 -7.44 -7.21
CA THR A 99 -1.03 -7.93 -7.80
C THR A 99 -0.48 -6.92 -8.80
N ALA A 100 -1.34 -6.30 -9.62
CA ALA A 100 -0.94 -5.21 -10.50
C ALA A 100 -0.41 -4.01 -9.71
N SER A 101 -1.09 -3.62 -8.62
CA SER A 101 -0.65 -2.56 -7.72
C SER A 101 0.75 -2.85 -7.15
N LEU A 102 0.95 -4.02 -6.55
CA LEU A 102 2.23 -4.43 -5.95
C LEU A 102 3.36 -4.50 -6.99
N ALA A 103 3.06 -4.93 -8.21
CA ALA A 103 4.04 -4.95 -9.29
C ALA A 103 4.48 -3.53 -9.69
N VAL A 104 3.52 -2.62 -9.87
CA VAL A 104 3.81 -1.21 -10.17
C VAL A 104 4.52 -0.54 -9.00
N GLU A 105 4.12 -0.84 -7.77
CA GLU A 105 4.76 -0.33 -6.56
C GLU A 105 6.23 -0.79 -6.51
N ALA A 106 6.52 -2.07 -6.74
CA ALA A 106 7.89 -2.58 -6.76
C ALA A 106 8.75 -1.87 -7.83
N VAL A 107 8.18 -1.61 -9.02
CA VAL A 107 8.85 -0.82 -10.07
C VAL A 107 9.07 0.63 -9.62
N SER A 108 8.13 1.23 -8.88
CA SER A 108 8.33 2.58 -8.33
C SER A 108 9.53 2.66 -7.38
N LYS A 109 9.82 1.60 -6.62
CA LYS A 109 10.95 1.56 -5.68
C LYS A 109 12.30 1.43 -6.39
N LEU A 110 12.33 0.93 -7.63
CA LEU A 110 13.53 1.00 -8.47
C LEU A 110 13.99 2.45 -8.66
N PHE A 111 13.07 3.40 -8.85
CA PHE A 111 13.42 4.80 -8.95
C PHE A 111 13.95 5.36 -7.61
N GLN A 112 13.36 5.00 -6.47
CA GLN A 112 13.91 5.39 -5.15
C GLN A 112 15.34 4.87 -4.93
N LEU A 113 15.64 3.65 -5.37
CA LEU A 113 17.00 3.07 -5.29
C LEU A 113 18.03 3.85 -6.10
N MET A 114 17.61 4.56 -7.16
CA MET A 114 18.50 5.38 -7.98
C MET A 114 18.83 6.73 -7.33
N VAL A 115 17.98 7.26 -6.44
CA VAL A 115 18.09 8.63 -5.91
C VAL A 115 19.42 8.88 -5.21
N LEU A 116 19.76 8.07 -4.20
CA LEU A 116 20.94 8.32 -3.38
C LEU A 116 22.26 8.15 -4.16
N PRO A 117 22.46 7.10 -4.98
CA PRO A 117 23.66 6.98 -5.81
C PRO A 117 23.84 8.11 -6.83
N LEU A 118 22.75 8.59 -7.43
CA LEU A 118 22.77 9.70 -8.39
C LEU A 118 23.04 11.04 -7.68
N ALA A 119 22.40 11.29 -6.53
CA ALA A 119 22.55 12.54 -5.79
C ALA A 119 23.94 12.68 -5.12
N SER A 120 24.52 11.57 -4.67
CA SER A 120 25.84 11.56 -4.03
C SER A 120 27.01 11.45 -5.03
N GLY A 121 26.73 11.22 -6.31
CA GLY A 121 27.76 11.00 -7.33
C GLY A 121 28.55 9.69 -7.13
N SER A 122 28.00 8.73 -6.38
CA SER A 122 28.69 7.47 -6.06
C SER A 122 28.62 6.43 -7.18
N THR A 123 27.89 6.71 -8.26
CA THR A 123 27.76 5.83 -9.43
C THR A 123 28.57 6.37 -10.61
N SER A 124 29.28 5.48 -11.31
CA SER A 124 30.00 5.81 -12.54
C SER A 124 29.10 5.80 -13.78
N ALA A 125 27.83 5.40 -13.64
CA ALA A 125 26.88 5.29 -14.75
C ALA A 125 26.32 6.64 -15.22
N ALA A 126 26.47 7.69 -14.40
CA ALA A 126 26.02 9.04 -14.73
C ALA A 126 27.18 10.03 -14.60
N ASP A 127 27.22 11.02 -15.48
CA ASP A 127 28.12 12.15 -15.35
C ASP A 127 27.78 12.91 -14.05
N PRO A 128 28.75 13.13 -13.13
CA PRO A 128 28.54 13.89 -11.91
C PRO A 128 27.88 15.25 -12.14
N ALA A 129 28.10 15.89 -13.30
CA ALA A 129 27.47 17.17 -13.64
C ALA A 129 25.93 17.10 -13.74
N HIS A 130 25.37 15.93 -14.05
CA HIS A 130 23.94 15.70 -14.23
C HIS A 130 23.32 14.83 -13.11
N GLY A 131 24.10 14.41 -12.11
CA GLY A 131 23.64 13.49 -11.06
C GLY A 131 22.42 14.01 -10.30
N PHE A 132 22.41 15.29 -9.91
CA PHE A 132 21.29 15.91 -9.19
C PHE A 132 19.99 15.98 -10.01
N SER A 133 20.05 16.32 -11.30
CA SER A 133 18.85 16.39 -12.14
C SER A 133 18.28 15.00 -12.40
N LEU A 134 19.13 14.00 -12.60
CA LEU A 134 18.72 12.60 -12.72
C LEU A 134 18.12 12.05 -11.41
N ALA A 135 18.67 12.43 -10.26
CA ALA A 135 18.11 12.07 -8.95
C ALA A 135 16.73 12.69 -8.72
N ALA A 136 16.54 13.96 -9.11
CA ALA A 136 15.24 14.63 -9.06
C ALA A 136 14.22 13.96 -10.00
N LEU A 137 14.65 13.58 -11.21
CA LEU A 137 13.81 12.82 -12.14
C LEU A 137 13.43 11.44 -11.57
N ALA A 138 14.35 10.78 -10.87
CA ALA A 138 14.07 9.51 -10.20
C ALA A 138 13.04 9.68 -9.06
N LEU A 139 13.15 10.74 -8.24
CA LEU A 139 12.12 11.05 -7.24
C LEU A 139 10.74 11.27 -7.89
N LEU A 140 10.67 12.07 -8.97
CA LEU A 140 9.43 12.29 -9.71
C LEU A 140 8.87 10.98 -10.30
N GLY A 141 9.75 10.15 -10.88
CA GLY A 141 9.37 8.84 -11.43
C GLY A 141 8.81 7.90 -10.37
N HIS A 142 9.38 7.94 -9.15
CA HIS A 142 8.83 7.23 -8.01
C HIS A 142 7.44 7.74 -7.64
N GLU A 143 7.25 9.05 -7.46
CA GLU A 143 5.96 9.64 -7.09
C GLU A 143 4.85 9.28 -8.09
N ILE A 144 5.14 9.38 -9.39
CA ILE A 144 4.21 8.99 -10.46
C ILE A 144 3.89 7.50 -10.37
N GLY A 145 4.91 6.64 -10.30
CA GLY A 145 4.74 5.19 -10.23
C GLY A 145 3.95 4.76 -9.00
N PHE A 146 4.21 5.37 -7.85
CA PHE A 146 3.52 5.08 -6.60
C PHE A 146 2.04 5.49 -6.66
N ASN A 147 1.71 6.67 -7.20
CA ASN A 147 0.32 7.08 -7.42
C ASN A 147 -0.43 6.16 -8.40
N ILE A 148 0.24 5.64 -9.44
CA ILE A 148 -0.36 4.64 -10.32
C ILE A 148 -0.63 3.34 -9.56
N ALA A 149 0.30 2.89 -8.70
CA ALA A 149 0.07 1.72 -7.85
C ALA A 149 -1.14 1.91 -6.92
N LEU A 150 -1.28 3.10 -6.31
CA LEU A 150 -2.42 3.45 -5.45
C LEU A 150 -3.76 3.48 -6.20
N LEU A 151 -3.76 3.80 -7.49
CA LEU A 151 -4.97 3.71 -8.31
C LEU A 151 -5.50 2.27 -8.37
N PHE A 152 -4.63 1.31 -8.65
CA PHE A 152 -4.99 -0.12 -8.66
C PHE A 152 -5.36 -0.61 -7.25
N PHE A 153 -4.63 -0.17 -6.23
CA PHE A 153 -4.93 -0.53 -4.83
C PHE A 153 -6.29 0.01 -4.39
N GLY A 154 -6.62 1.26 -4.72
CA GLY A 154 -7.89 1.89 -4.43
C GLY A 154 -9.06 1.12 -5.08
N ALA A 155 -8.92 0.74 -6.34
CA ALA A 155 -9.89 -0.14 -7.01
C ALA A 155 -10.02 -1.50 -6.30
N ALA A 156 -8.90 -2.08 -5.86
CA ALA A 156 -8.92 -3.33 -5.12
C ALA A 156 -9.63 -3.18 -3.76
N CYS A 157 -9.46 -2.06 -3.06
CA CYS A 157 -10.16 -1.72 -1.82
C CYS A 157 -11.68 -1.62 -2.02
N LEU A 158 -12.15 -1.10 -3.17
CA LEU A 158 -13.58 -1.13 -3.50
C LEU A 158 -14.09 -2.59 -3.59
N VAL A 159 -13.33 -3.45 -4.25
CA VAL A 159 -13.71 -4.87 -4.44
C VAL A 159 -13.65 -5.63 -3.11
N SER A 160 -12.60 -5.45 -2.30
CA SER A 160 -12.51 -6.10 -0.98
C SER A 160 -13.60 -5.57 -0.04
N GLY A 161 -13.84 -4.26 -0.01
CA GLY A 161 -14.91 -3.67 0.81
C GLY A 161 -16.30 -4.20 0.47
N THR A 162 -16.60 -4.38 -0.82
CA THR A 162 -17.86 -5.00 -1.26
C THR A 162 -17.95 -6.50 -0.93
N LEU A 163 -16.85 -7.25 -1.02
CA LEU A 163 -16.77 -8.64 -0.55
C LEU A 163 -17.01 -8.74 0.96
N ILE A 164 -16.35 -7.90 1.75
CA ILE A 164 -16.53 -7.81 3.20
C ILE A 164 -17.99 -7.51 3.53
N TRP A 165 -18.61 -6.55 2.84
CA TRP A 165 -20.03 -6.21 3.04
C TRP A 165 -20.97 -7.40 2.76
N ARG A 166 -20.68 -8.21 1.73
CA ARG A 166 -21.49 -9.39 1.35
C ARG A 166 -21.23 -10.63 2.20
N SER A 167 -20.03 -10.72 2.79
CA SER A 167 -19.54 -11.90 3.50
C SER A 167 -20.40 -12.33 4.69
N ARG A 168 -20.93 -11.35 5.45
CA ARG A 168 -21.61 -11.48 6.75
C ARG A 168 -20.74 -12.01 7.90
N TYR A 169 -19.67 -12.77 7.63
CA TYR A 169 -18.70 -13.21 8.65
C TYR A 169 -17.68 -12.12 9.05
N LEU A 170 -17.62 -11.02 8.31
CA LEU A 170 -16.99 -9.76 8.71
C LEU A 170 -18.06 -8.66 8.85
N PRO A 171 -17.85 -7.67 9.73
CA PRO A 171 -18.81 -6.61 9.96
C PRO A 171 -18.95 -5.69 8.74
N ARG A 172 -20.19 -5.34 8.39
CA ARG A 172 -20.48 -4.50 7.21
C ARG A 172 -19.86 -3.11 7.29
N PHE A 173 -19.77 -2.52 8.47
CA PHE A 173 -19.19 -1.19 8.62
C PHE A 173 -17.72 -1.16 8.18
N VAL A 174 -16.95 -2.24 8.43
CA VAL A 174 -15.56 -2.37 7.95
C VAL A 174 -15.51 -2.43 6.44
N GLY A 175 -16.44 -3.16 5.81
CA GLY A 175 -16.58 -3.17 4.35
C GLY A 175 -16.90 -1.78 3.79
N GLY A 176 -17.79 -1.02 4.45
CA GLY A 176 -18.13 0.34 4.06
C GLY A 176 -16.95 1.31 4.18
N LEU A 177 -16.19 1.23 5.28
CA LEU A 177 -14.97 2.02 5.46
C LEU A 177 -13.90 1.68 4.41
N MET A 178 -13.77 0.41 4.04
CA MET A 178 -12.83 -0.03 3.00
C MET A 178 -13.23 0.48 1.61
N VAL A 179 -14.53 0.53 1.30
CA VAL A 179 -15.04 1.17 0.07
C VAL A 179 -14.71 2.67 0.08
N LEU A 180 -14.91 3.35 1.22
CA LEU A 180 -14.58 4.77 1.34
C LEU A 180 -13.07 5.02 1.18
N ALA A 181 -12.23 4.18 1.77
CA ALA A 181 -10.78 4.20 1.57
C ALA A 181 -10.40 4.03 0.09
N GLY A 182 -11.02 3.06 -0.60
CA GLY A 182 -10.82 2.86 -2.03
C GLY A 182 -11.18 4.08 -2.88
N LEU A 183 -12.30 4.73 -2.60
CA LEU A 183 -12.71 5.96 -3.29
C LEU A 183 -11.71 7.10 -3.02
N SER A 184 -11.28 7.26 -1.77
CA SER A 184 -10.26 8.25 -1.41
C SER A 184 -8.96 8.04 -2.17
N TYR A 185 -8.46 6.80 -2.27
CA TYR A 185 -7.26 6.50 -3.06
C TYR A 185 -7.41 6.86 -4.54
N LEU A 186 -8.54 6.51 -5.14
CA LEU A 186 -8.79 6.82 -6.55
C LEU A 186 -8.81 8.34 -6.78
N VAL A 187 -9.53 9.09 -5.94
CA VAL A 187 -9.60 10.55 -6.03
C VAL A 187 -8.23 11.19 -5.81
N ALA A 188 -7.50 10.77 -4.77
CA ALA A 188 -6.17 11.29 -4.47
C ALA A 188 -5.19 11.01 -5.62
N SER A 189 -5.15 9.78 -6.14
CA SER A 189 -4.24 9.37 -7.21
C SER A 189 -4.54 10.10 -8.52
N PHE A 190 -5.82 10.21 -8.90
CA PHE A 190 -6.20 10.99 -10.09
C PHE A 190 -5.89 12.48 -9.93
N ALA A 191 -6.10 13.04 -8.74
CA ALA A 191 -5.77 14.43 -8.46
C ALA A 191 -4.27 14.67 -8.61
N GLU A 192 -3.42 13.83 -8.01
CA GLU A 192 -1.95 13.97 -8.13
C GLU A 192 -1.47 13.82 -9.59
N LEU A 193 -2.03 12.87 -10.34
CA LEU A 193 -1.60 12.60 -11.71
C LEU A 193 -2.12 13.61 -12.74
N LEU A 194 -3.35 14.12 -12.58
CA LEU A 194 -4.04 14.92 -13.61
C LEU A 194 -4.31 16.36 -13.21
N ALA A 195 -4.37 16.67 -11.90
CA ALA A 195 -4.71 17.99 -11.40
C ALA A 195 -3.93 18.36 -10.12
N PRO A 196 -2.59 18.56 -10.19
CA PRO A 196 -1.75 18.77 -9.00
C PRO A 196 -2.18 19.97 -8.12
N ALA A 197 -2.75 21.01 -8.73
CA ALA A 197 -3.30 22.15 -7.98
C ALA A 197 -4.50 21.75 -7.10
N PHE A 198 -5.36 20.85 -7.59
CA PHE A 198 -6.47 20.29 -6.83
C PHE A 198 -5.99 19.30 -5.78
N ALA A 199 -4.98 18.48 -6.10
CA ALA A 199 -4.36 17.56 -5.15
C ALA A 199 -3.87 18.28 -3.88
N LYS A 200 -3.20 19.42 -4.04
CA LYS A 200 -2.74 20.28 -2.93
C LYS A 200 -3.87 20.79 -2.04
N LEU A 201 -5.09 20.94 -2.56
CA LEU A 201 -6.24 21.42 -1.79
C LEU A 201 -6.86 20.32 -0.92
N ILE A 202 -6.85 19.08 -1.42
CA ILE A 202 -7.49 17.94 -0.74
C ILE A 202 -6.53 17.16 0.16
N ASN A 203 -5.22 17.22 -0.11
CA ASN A 203 -4.20 16.59 0.72
C ASN A 203 -3.86 17.44 1.95
N PRO A 204 -3.61 16.81 3.12
CA PRO A 204 -3.64 15.37 3.39
C PRO A 204 -5.06 14.84 3.76
N GLY A 205 -6.08 15.70 3.82
CA GLY A 205 -7.41 15.36 4.36
C GLY A 205 -8.10 14.18 3.67
N ILE A 206 -7.93 14.03 2.35
CA ILE A 206 -8.50 12.92 1.56
C ILE A 206 -7.95 11.54 1.97
N LEU A 207 -6.79 11.49 2.63
CA LEU A 207 -6.17 10.26 3.13
C LEU A 207 -6.65 9.86 4.53
N LEU A 208 -7.43 10.71 5.22
CA LEU A 208 -8.00 10.35 6.53
C LEU A 208 -8.94 9.14 6.45
N PRO A 209 -9.89 9.05 5.50
CA PRO A 209 -10.74 7.87 5.35
C PRO A 209 -9.95 6.61 5.01
N VAL A 210 -8.84 6.75 4.28
CA VAL A 210 -7.91 5.65 3.97
C VAL A 210 -7.33 5.10 5.26
N LEU A 211 -6.69 5.97 6.06
CA LEU A 211 -6.08 5.58 7.32
C LEU A 211 -7.09 4.91 8.26
N VAL A 212 -8.29 5.49 8.38
CA VAL A 212 -9.36 4.94 9.23
C VAL A 212 -9.82 3.59 8.70
N GLY A 213 -10.08 3.45 7.40
CA GLY A 213 -10.62 2.21 6.82
C GLY A 213 -9.65 1.04 6.89
N GLU A 214 -8.41 1.25 6.48
CA GLU A 214 -7.38 0.21 6.52
C GLU A 214 -7.01 -0.18 7.95
N THR A 215 -6.79 0.80 8.82
CA THR A 215 -6.45 0.53 10.23
C THR A 215 -7.60 -0.21 10.91
N THR A 216 -8.86 0.16 10.64
CA THR A 216 -10.01 -0.55 11.20
C THR A 216 -10.06 -2.00 10.72
N PHE A 217 -9.86 -2.26 9.42
CA PHE A 217 -9.85 -3.62 8.89
C PHE A 217 -8.69 -4.46 9.44
N CYS A 218 -7.49 -3.88 9.47
CA CYS A 218 -6.29 -4.46 10.05
C CYS A 218 -6.51 -4.86 11.52
N LEU A 219 -6.94 -3.92 12.36
CA LEU A 219 -7.19 -4.18 13.78
C LEU A 219 -8.34 -5.17 14.00
N TRP A 220 -9.37 -5.14 13.15
CA TRP A 220 -10.45 -6.11 13.21
C TRP A 220 -9.94 -7.53 12.97
N LEU A 221 -9.17 -7.74 11.90
CA LEU A 221 -8.57 -9.03 11.59
C LEU A 221 -7.64 -9.51 12.71
N LEU A 222 -6.81 -8.62 13.25
CA LEU A 222 -5.84 -8.91 14.29
C LEU A 222 -6.49 -9.31 15.63
N ILE A 223 -7.54 -8.60 16.05
CA ILE A 223 -8.15 -8.78 17.38
C ILE A 223 -9.33 -9.77 17.30
N ARG A 224 -10.29 -9.51 16.41
CA ARG A 224 -11.57 -10.22 16.31
C ARG A 224 -11.55 -11.35 15.30
N GLY A 225 -10.82 -11.22 14.19
CA GLY A 225 -10.81 -12.20 13.10
C GLY A 225 -12.18 -12.32 12.40
N VAL A 226 -12.56 -13.54 12.05
CA VAL A 226 -13.81 -13.84 11.30
C VAL A 226 -14.80 -14.60 12.18
N ASP A 227 -16.11 -14.40 11.96
CA ASP A 227 -17.12 -15.25 12.57
C ASP A 227 -17.05 -16.65 11.97
N ARG A 228 -16.46 -17.59 12.73
CA ARG A 228 -16.23 -18.98 12.29
C ARG A 228 -17.50 -19.68 11.82
N ARG A 229 -18.62 -19.52 12.52
CA ARG A 229 -19.88 -20.22 12.16
C ARG A 229 -20.39 -19.74 10.80
N GLN A 230 -20.35 -18.43 10.59
CA GLN A 230 -20.81 -17.84 9.34
C GLN A 230 -19.83 -18.10 8.19
N TRP A 231 -18.52 -18.13 8.49
CA TRP A 231 -17.49 -18.43 7.50
C TRP A 231 -17.58 -19.89 7.05
N ASP A 232 -17.68 -20.85 7.97
CA ASP A 232 -17.84 -22.28 7.67
C ASP A 232 -19.11 -22.53 6.82
N ALA A 233 -20.22 -21.88 7.17
CA ALA A 233 -21.46 -21.96 6.40
C ALA A 233 -21.32 -21.43 4.97
N ARG A 234 -20.56 -20.34 4.78
CA ARG A 234 -20.28 -19.79 3.44
C ARG A 234 -19.28 -20.66 2.66
N ALA A 235 -18.26 -21.19 3.33
CA ALA A 235 -17.26 -22.05 2.72
C ALA A 235 -17.84 -23.40 2.27
N ALA A 236 -18.85 -23.92 2.96
CA ALA A 236 -19.57 -25.15 2.58
C ALA A 236 -20.47 -24.98 1.34
N LEU A 237 -20.85 -23.75 0.99
CA LEU A 237 -21.66 -23.45 -0.20
C LEU A 237 -20.81 -23.20 -1.47
N MET A 238 -19.50 -23.39 -1.36
CA MET A 238 -18.51 -23.01 -2.35
C MET A 238 -17.99 -24.21 -3.14
#